data_AF-A0AAU0PDR8-F1
#
_entry.id   AF-A0AAU0PDR8-F1
#
_cell.length_a   1.000
_cell.length_b   1.000
_cell.length_c   1.000
_cell.angle_alpha   90.00
_cell.angle_beta   90.00
_cell.angle_gamma   90.00
#
_symmetry.space_group_name_H-M   'P 1'
#
loop_
_entity.id
_entity.type
_entity.pdbx_description
1 polymer ?
#
loop_
_entity_poly.entity_id
_entity_poly.type
_entity_poly.pdbx_seq_one_letter_code
_entity_poly.pdbx_strand_id
1 'polypeptide(L)'
;MINENRVLNEANSLFTQRKFDKALFLYSLLISNFPNNEEYPIYALLCDISIEDENKAIALFDYFFLLKKDDPKEAINYIKNVINAYDGDIEKMMDLLKELNLTTVNQLDAINYEDFQLLIKQRGSFKVAFEDIMFSTKVAIEKKEDFYDFVTKLIDNGFRNMAYNYLEGFQDYFFQDKEIVKLYKRLEEKQNETKHKQ
;
A
#
# COMPACT_ATOMS: atom_id res chain seq x y z
N MET A 1 32.62 7.09 3.57
CA MET A 1 31.35 6.74 4.23
C MET A 1 30.21 7.20 3.34
N ILE A 2 29.28 6.31 3.03
CA ILE A 2 28.07 6.66 2.29
C ILE A 2 27.10 7.41 3.21
N ASN A 3 26.23 8.23 2.64
CA ASN A 3 25.14 8.85 3.40
C ASN A 3 24.00 7.83 3.55
N GLU A 4 23.93 7.20 4.73
CA GLU A 4 22.99 6.14 5.09
C GLU A 4 21.53 6.48 4.72
N ASN A 5 21.01 7.59 5.24
CA ASN A 5 19.63 8.04 5.00
C ASN A 5 19.36 8.31 3.53
N ARG A 6 20.31 8.90 2.79
CA ARG A 6 20.15 9.17 1.36
C ARG A 6 20.02 7.86 0.58
N VAL A 7 20.90 6.89 0.85
CA VAL A 7 20.92 5.60 0.15
C VAL A 7 19.68 4.78 0.50
N LEU A 8 19.25 4.78 1.77
CA LEU A 8 18.03 4.09 2.20
C LEU A 8 16.78 4.67 1.55
N ASN A 9 16.64 6.00 1.51
CA ASN A 9 15.49 6.64 0.86
C ASN A 9 15.46 6.38 -0.65
N GLU A 10 16.63 6.38 -1.30
CA GLU A 10 16.76 6.05 -2.72
C GLU A 10 16.36 4.58 -2.98
N ALA A 11 16.82 3.65 -2.15
CA ALA A 11 16.45 2.24 -2.23
C ALA A 11 14.94 2.00 -2.03
N ASN A 12 14.35 2.62 -1.01
CA ASN A 12 12.91 2.57 -0.73
C ASN A 12 12.08 3.13 -1.90
N SER A 13 12.54 4.23 -2.51
CA SER A 13 11.88 4.82 -3.69
C SER A 13 11.97 3.90 -4.91
N LEU A 14 13.10 3.23 -5.13
CA LEU A 14 13.23 2.25 -6.21
C LEU A 14 12.34 1.03 -5.98
N PHE A 15 12.25 0.55 -4.74
CA PHE A 15 11.39 -0.57 -4.37
C PHE A 15 9.91 -0.28 -4.66
N THR A 16 9.40 0.88 -4.21
CA THR A 16 8.01 1.29 -4.46
C THR A 16 7.71 1.55 -5.95
N GLN A 17 8.73 1.90 -6.74
CA GLN A 17 8.66 1.96 -8.21
C GLN A 17 8.77 0.60 -8.90
N ARG A 18 8.82 -0.51 -8.14
CA ARG A 18 8.99 -1.89 -8.63
C ARG A 18 10.31 -2.13 -9.38
N LYS A 19 11.34 -1.34 -9.06
CA LYS A 19 12.71 -1.52 -9.57
C LYS A 19 13.53 -2.33 -8.57
N PHE A 20 13.09 -3.57 -8.32
CA PHE A 20 13.57 -4.41 -7.23
C PHE A 20 15.05 -4.79 -7.35
N ASP A 21 15.53 -5.00 -8.57
CA ASP A 21 16.94 -5.23 -8.89
C ASP A 21 17.84 -4.08 -8.42
N LYS A 22 17.44 -2.84 -8.72
CA LYS A 22 18.18 -1.63 -8.34
C LYS A 22 18.05 -1.35 -6.85
N ALA A 23 16.88 -1.62 -6.27
CA ALA A 23 16.66 -1.50 -4.83
C ALA A 23 17.55 -2.49 -4.06
N LEU A 24 17.58 -3.76 -4.48
CA LEU A 24 18.43 -4.82 -3.89
C LEU A 24 19.90 -4.43 -3.90
N PHE A 25 20.39 -3.84 -5.00
CA PHE A 25 21.77 -3.35 -5.06
C PHE A 25 22.08 -2.31 -3.97
N LEU A 26 21.18 -1.33 -3.75
CA LEU A 26 21.36 -0.31 -2.73
C LEU A 26 21.18 -0.86 -1.30
N TYR A 27 20.26 -1.77 -1.07
CA TYR A 27 20.14 -2.46 0.22
C TYR A 27 21.39 -3.32 0.52
N SER A 28 21.94 -4.01 -0.46
CA SER A 28 23.21 -4.75 -0.33
C SER A 28 24.36 -3.83 0.06
N LEU A 29 24.41 -2.64 -0.53
CA LEU A 29 25.39 -1.61 -0.17
C LEU A 29 25.20 -1.13 1.29
N LEU A 30 23.97 -0.97 1.76
CA LEU A 30 23.69 -0.62 3.16
C LEU A 30 24.13 -1.74 4.11
N ILE A 31 23.80 -2.99 3.83
CA ILE A 31 24.23 -4.16 4.64
C ILE A 31 25.76 -4.21 4.76
N SER A 32 26.48 -4.00 3.65
CA SER A 32 27.94 -4.03 3.64
C SER A 32 28.57 -2.90 4.46
N ASN A 33 27.95 -1.72 4.54
CA ASN A 33 28.50 -0.56 5.27
C ASN A 33 28.01 -0.50 6.72
N PHE A 34 26.87 -1.13 7.03
CA PHE A 34 26.22 -1.11 8.33
C PHE A 34 25.83 -2.55 8.77
N PRO A 35 26.81 -3.45 8.98
CA PRO A 35 26.55 -4.87 9.19
C PRO A 35 25.80 -5.21 10.48
N ASN A 36 25.77 -4.28 11.45
CA ASN A 36 25.05 -4.44 12.71
C ASN A 36 23.59 -3.99 12.64
N ASN A 37 23.14 -3.43 11.50
CA ASN A 37 21.77 -2.99 11.33
C ASN A 37 20.90 -4.17 10.86
N GLU A 38 20.00 -4.64 11.73
CA GLU A 38 19.14 -5.80 11.48
C GLU A 38 17.95 -5.51 10.54
N GLU A 39 17.65 -4.25 10.25
CA GLU A 39 16.56 -3.84 9.36
C GLU A 39 16.96 -4.00 7.88
N TYR A 40 18.19 -3.69 7.49
CA TYR A 40 18.59 -3.72 6.08
C TYR A 40 18.49 -5.08 5.39
N PRO A 41 18.82 -6.20 6.05
CA PRO A 41 18.57 -7.53 5.50
C PRO A 41 17.10 -7.79 5.19
N ILE A 42 16.16 -7.20 5.93
CA ILE A 42 14.72 -7.36 5.67
C ILE A 42 14.34 -6.79 4.29
N TYR A 43 14.90 -5.64 3.93
CA TYR A 43 14.66 -5.05 2.63
C TYR A 43 15.20 -5.86 1.46
N ALA A 44 16.37 -6.50 1.64
CA ALA A 44 16.91 -7.42 0.64
C ALA A 44 16.00 -8.64 0.47
N LEU A 45 15.53 -9.24 1.58
CA LEU A 45 14.59 -10.37 1.54
C LEU A 45 13.28 -10.03 0.84
N LEU A 46 12.76 -8.82 1.02
CA LEU A 46 11.56 -8.36 0.32
C LEU A 46 11.81 -8.22 -1.20
N CYS A 47 13.02 -7.84 -1.62
CA CYS A 47 13.38 -7.87 -3.04
C CYS A 47 13.42 -9.31 -3.57
N ASP A 48 13.89 -10.27 -2.78
CA ASP A 48 13.88 -11.68 -3.18
C ASP A 48 12.45 -12.21 -3.33
N ILE A 49 11.54 -11.89 -2.40
CA ILE A 49 10.11 -12.23 -2.51
C ILE A 49 9.50 -11.65 -3.80
N SER A 50 9.93 -10.45 -4.22
CA SER A 50 9.38 -9.80 -5.41
C SER A 50 9.67 -10.57 -6.71
N ILE A 51 10.69 -11.44 -6.72
CA ILE A 51 11.00 -12.31 -7.87
C ILE A 51 9.88 -13.33 -8.09
N GLU A 52 9.25 -13.80 -7.02
CA GLU A 52 8.14 -14.75 -7.07
C GLU A 52 6.78 -14.07 -7.12
N ASP A 53 6.58 -13.05 -6.27
CA ASP A 53 5.33 -12.30 -6.17
C ASP A 53 5.60 -10.84 -5.78
N GLU A 54 5.62 -9.97 -6.81
CA GLU A 54 5.81 -8.54 -6.64
C GLU A 54 4.75 -7.89 -5.73
N ASN A 55 3.49 -8.32 -5.82
CA ASN A 55 2.40 -7.69 -5.08
C ASN A 55 2.50 -8.04 -3.60
N LYS A 56 2.89 -9.28 -3.28
CA LYS A 56 3.20 -9.71 -1.93
C LYS A 56 4.39 -8.95 -1.35
N ALA A 57 5.45 -8.78 -2.13
CA ALA A 57 6.63 -8.02 -1.71
C ALA A 57 6.28 -6.56 -1.37
N ILE A 58 5.47 -5.90 -2.20
CA ILE A 58 4.98 -4.54 -1.95
C ILE A 58 4.12 -4.49 -0.67
N ALA A 59 3.18 -5.41 -0.50
CA ALA A 59 2.34 -5.44 0.69
C ALA A 59 3.13 -5.64 1.99
N LEU A 60 4.11 -6.56 1.98
CA LEU A 60 4.98 -6.81 3.13
C LEU A 60 5.92 -5.64 3.41
N PHE A 61 6.39 -4.95 2.36
CA PHE A 61 7.20 -3.75 2.50
C PHE A 61 6.42 -2.61 3.15
N ASP A 62 5.21 -2.33 2.68
CA ASP A 62 4.34 -1.29 3.25
C ASP A 62 4.04 -1.60 4.72
N TYR A 63 3.72 -2.85 5.03
CA TYR A 63 3.48 -3.30 6.39
C TYR A 63 4.69 -3.16 7.31
N PHE A 64 5.87 -3.61 6.86
CA PHE A 64 7.12 -3.45 7.59
C PHE A 64 7.43 -1.97 7.87
N PHE A 65 7.20 -1.11 6.88
CA PHE A 65 7.44 0.34 6.98
C PHE A 65 6.50 1.03 7.97
N LEU A 66 5.29 0.51 8.16
CA LEU A 66 4.35 0.97 9.18
C LEU A 66 4.76 0.50 10.57
N LEU A 67 4.89 -0.82 10.78
CA LEU A 67 5.19 -1.39 12.09
C LEU A 67 6.50 -0.88 12.68
N LYS A 68 7.53 -0.70 11.84
CA LYS A 68 8.85 -0.29 12.34
C LYS A 68 8.86 1.10 12.98
N LYS A 69 7.83 1.93 12.75
CA LYS A 69 7.70 3.25 13.39
C LYS A 69 7.40 3.13 14.88
N ASP A 70 6.69 2.07 15.27
CA ASP A 70 6.26 1.83 16.64
C ASP A 70 7.23 0.89 17.35
N ASP A 71 7.50 -0.29 16.76
CA ASP A 71 8.49 -1.25 17.27
C ASP A 71 9.29 -1.89 16.11
N PRO A 72 10.51 -1.39 15.84
CA PRO A 72 11.40 -1.95 14.82
C PRO A 72 11.71 -3.44 15.02
N LYS A 73 11.84 -3.91 16.27
CA LYS A 73 12.21 -5.30 16.55
C LYS A 73 11.06 -6.24 16.28
N GLU A 74 9.85 -5.85 16.67
CA GLU A 74 8.65 -6.62 16.37
C GLU A 74 8.41 -6.70 14.86
N ALA A 75 8.58 -5.59 14.14
CA ALA A 75 8.47 -5.53 12.68
C ALA A 75 9.47 -6.49 11.98
N ILE A 76 10.74 -6.48 12.42
CA ILE A 76 11.77 -7.38 11.91
C ILE A 76 11.42 -8.84 12.19
N ASN A 77 10.98 -9.14 13.42
CA ASN A 77 10.64 -10.51 13.82
C ASN A 77 9.43 -11.04 13.05
N TYR A 78 8.45 -10.18 12.80
CA TYR A 78 7.27 -10.51 11.99
C TYR A 78 7.65 -10.91 10.57
N ILE A 79 8.44 -10.09 9.85
CA ILE A 79 8.83 -10.41 8.47
C ILE A 79 9.66 -11.70 8.43
N LYS A 80 10.56 -11.90 9.40
CA LYS A 80 11.29 -13.16 9.54
C LYS A 80 10.35 -14.35 9.75
N ASN A 81 9.30 -14.21 10.57
CA ASN A 81 8.31 -15.27 10.79
C ASN A 81 7.47 -15.56 9.53
N VAL A 82 7.08 -14.54 8.77
CA VAL A 82 6.36 -14.70 7.50
C VAL A 82 7.22 -15.45 6.48
N ILE A 83 8.51 -15.13 6.39
CA ILE A 83 9.46 -15.80 5.50
C ILE A 83 9.72 -17.24 5.98
N ASN A 84 9.90 -17.45 7.28
CA ASN A 84 10.08 -18.79 7.85
C ASN A 84 8.84 -19.68 7.68
N ALA A 85 7.62 -19.10 7.66
CA ALA A 85 6.38 -19.83 7.37
C ALA A 85 6.22 -20.15 5.87
N TYR A 86 6.88 -19.39 5.00
CA TYR A 86 6.91 -19.61 3.56
C TYR A 86 7.68 -20.89 3.18
N ASP A 87 8.57 -21.36 4.06
CA ASP A 87 9.30 -22.63 3.91
C ASP A 87 8.43 -23.89 4.20
N GLY A 88 7.10 -23.78 4.35
CA GLY A 88 6.26 -24.99 4.33
C GLY A 88 4.80 -24.96 4.81
N ASP A 89 4.15 -23.83 5.11
CA ASP A 89 2.77 -23.90 5.65
C ASP A 89 1.83 -22.76 5.19
N ILE A 90 1.17 -22.98 4.04
CA ILE A 90 0.28 -22.03 3.36
C ILE A 90 -0.99 -21.72 4.19
N GLU A 91 -1.48 -22.65 5.02
CA GLU A 91 -2.70 -22.45 5.82
C GLU A 91 -2.47 -21.49 7.00
N LYS A 92 -1.32 -21.61 7.68
CA LYS A 92 -0.93 -20.64 8.73
C LYS A 92 -0.73 -19.22 8.18
N MET A 93 -0.27 -19.10 6.94
CA MET A 93 -0.15 -17.80 6.27
C MET A 93 -1.54 -17.16 6.03
N MET A 94 -2.52 -17.95 5.59
CA MET A 94 -3.91 -17.50 5.41
C MET A 94 -4.55 -17.03 6.73
N ASP A 95 -4.28 -17.71 7.84
CA ASP A 95 -4.85 -17.33 9.14
C ASP A 95 -4.17 -16.08 9.73
N LEU A 96 -2.86 -15.91 9.58
CA LEU A 96 -2.17 -14.68 9.95
C LEU A 96 -2.62 -13.48 9.09
N LEU A 97 -2.83 -13.67 7.78
CA LEU A 97 -3.38 -12.63 6.90
C LEU A 97 -4.83 -12.26 7.25
N LYS A 98 -5.63 -13.20 7.76
CA LYS A 98 -6.98 -12.92 8.29
C LYS A 98 -6.94 -12.16 9.61
N GLU A 99 -6.03 -12.51 10.52
CA GLU A 99 -5.80 -11.75 11.75
C GLU A 99 -5.33 -10.32 11.45
N LEU A 100 -4.53 -10.10 10.40
CA LEU A 100 -4.12 -8.78 9.92
C LEU A 100 -5.30 -7.90 9.47
N ASN A 101 -6.28 -8.46 8.77
CA ASN A 101 -7.48 -7.70 8.37
C ASN A 101 -8.30 -7.25 9.58
N LEU A 102 -8.30 -8.02 10.67
CA LEU A 102 -9.01 -7.64 11.89
C LEU A 102 -8.22 -6.64 12.75
N THR A 103 -6.89 -6.68 12.71
CA THR A 103 -6.02 -5.85 13.57
C THR A 103 -5.71 -4.48 12.95
N THR A 104 -5.43 -4.41 11.64
CA THR A 104 -5.22 -3.14 10.91
C THR A 104 -6.49 -2.30 10.80
N VAL A 105 -7.68 -2.91 10.90
CA VAL A 105 -8.94 -2.17 10.93
C VAL A 105 -9.08 -1.28 12.17
N ASN A 106 -8.41 -1.65 13.27
CA ASN A 106 -8.54 -1.00 14.56
C ASN A 106 -7.44 0.03 14.88
N GLN A 107 -6.44 0.22 14.01
CA GLN A 107 -5.25 1.06 14.29
C GLN A 107 -5.08 2.28 13.36
N LEU A 108 -5.85 2.39 12.28
CA LEU A 108 -5.80 3.56 11.41
C LEU A 108 -6.68 4.67 11.99
N ASP A 109 -6.12 5.87 12.14
CA ASP A 109 -6.91 7.06 12.48
C ASP A 109 -8.03 7.24 11.45
N ALA A 110 -9.23 7.57 11.89
CA ALA A 110 -10.35 7.83 10.99
C ALA A 110 -10.53 9.34 10.80
N ILE A 111 -10.55 9.77 9.55
CA ILE A 111 -10.98 11.12 9.16
C ILE A 111 -12.33 11.00 8.46
N ASN A 112 -13.31 11.80 8.84
CA ASN A 112 -14.57 11.82 8.11
C ASN A 112 -14.36 12.43 6.71
N TYR A 113 -15.28 12.15 5.79
CA TYR A 113 -15.15 12.63 4.42
C TYR A 113 -15.11 14.16 4.32
N GLU A 114 -15.82 14.86 5.20
CA GLU A 114 -15.94 16.32 5.21
C GLU A 114 -14.59 16.97 5.58
N ASP A 115 -13.90 16.45 6.58
CA ASP A 115 -12.55 16.84 6.99
C ASP A 115 -11.52 16.49 5.91
N PHE A 116 -11.70 15.35 5.24
CA PHE A 116 -10.87 15.02 4.08
C PHE A 116 -11.06 16.03 2.93
N GLN A 117 -12.28 16.53 2.67
CA GLN A 117 -12.50 17.61 1.71
C GLN A 117 -11.78 18.91 2.12
N LEU A 118 -11.72 19.22 3.42
CA LEU A 118 -10.95 20.37 3.90
C LEU A 118 -9.45 20.18 3.64
N LEU A 119 -8.92 18.97 3.87
CA LEU A 119 -7.54 18.63 3.56
C LEU A 119 -7.23 18.78 2.06
N ILE A 120 -8.13 18.34 1.18
CA ILE A 120 -8.00 18.51 -0.27
C ILE A 120 -7.88 20.00 -0.63
N LYS A 121 -8.70 20.86 -0.02
CA LYS A 121 -8.65 22.32 -0.24
C LYS A 121 -7.33 22.91 0.26
N GLN A 122 -6.83 22.47 1.40
CA GLN A 122 -5.57 22.94 1.98
C GLN A 122 -4.35 22.53 1.14
N ARG A 123 -4.34 21.28 0.63
CA ARG A 123 -3.25 20.72 -0.18
C ARG A 123 -3.34 21.09 -1.67
N GLY A 124 -4.47 21.63 -2.10
CA GLY A 124 -4.71 22.11 -3.46
C GLY A 124 -5.11 21.04 -4.47
N SER A 125 -5.02 19.75 -4.14
CA SER A 125 -5.51 18.67 -5.02
C SER A 125 -5.86 17.41 -4.25
N PHE A 126 -6.80 16.63 -4.80
CA PHE A 126 -7.17 15.32 -4.25
C PHE A 126 -5.97 14.38 -4.18
N LYS A 127 -5.20 14.32 -5.27
CA LYS A 127 -4.04 13.42 -5.37
C LYS A 127 -3.05 13.64 -4.24
N VAL A 128 -2.63 14.89 -4.00
CA VAL A 128 -1.67 15.22 -2.94
C VAL A 128 -2.25 14.93 -1.56
N ALA A 129 -3.49 15.36 -1.30
CA ALA A 129 -4.13 15.11 -0.01
C ALA A 129 -4.33 13.61 0.27
N PHE A 130 -4.66 12.83 -0.75
CA PHE A 130 -4.85 11.39 -0.62
C PHE A 130 -3.52 10.67 -0.41
N GLU A 131 -2.47 10.99 -1.20
CA GLU A 131 -1.11 10.44 -1.02
C GLU A 131 -0.54 10.70 0.38
N ASP A 132 -0.87 11.86 0.97
CA ASP A 132 -0.45 12.22 2.33
C ASP A 132 -1.07 11.33 3.42
N ILE A 133 -2.28 10.78 3.21
CA ILE A 133 -3.05 10.10 4.27
C ILE A 133 -3.34 8.62 4.01
N MET A 134 -3.28 8.17 2.75
CA MET A 134 -3.76 6.86 2.31
C MET A 134 -3.12 5.66 3.01
N PHE A 135 -1.97 5.85 3.66
CA PHE A 135 -1.24 4.80 4.39
C PHE A 135 -1.48 4.83 5.91
N SER A 136 -1.99 5.92 6.45
CA SER A 136 -2.10 6.14 7.91
C SER A 136 -3.52 6.41 8.39
N THR A 137 -4.44 6.75 7.48
CA THR A 137 -5.74 7.27 7.85
C THR A 137 -6.83 6.69 6.95
N LYS A 138 -7.91 6.19 7.57
CA LYS A 138 -9.11 5.77 6.85
C LYS A 138 -10.05 6.95 6.65
N VAL A 139 -10.54 7.10 5.43
CA VAL A 139 -11.64 8.03 5.13
C VAL A 139 -12.95 7.35 5.50
N ALA A 140 -13.57 7.79 6.59
CA ALA A 140 -14.88 7.33 7.04
C ALA A 140 -15.97 8.00 6.19
N ILE A 141 -16.81 7.18 5.56
CA ILE A 141 -17.85 7.61 4.63
C ILE A 141 -19.19 7.08 5.14
N GLU A 142 -20.09 8.00 5.48
CA GLU A 142 -21.41 7.67 6.04
C GLU A 142 -22.54 7.77 5.02
N LYS A 143 -22.33 8.55 3.95
CA LYS A 143 -23.34 8.85 2.92
C LYS A 143 -22.97 8.22 1.59
N LYS A 144 -23.99 7.83 0.85
CA LYS A 144 -23.87 7.17 -0.44
C LYS A 144 -23.25 8.09 -1.50
N GLU A 145 -23.65 9.36 -1.46
CA GLU A 145 -23.19 10.41 -2.35
C GLU A 145 -21.69 10.68 -2.15
N ASP A 146 -21.25 10.70 -0.90
CA ASP A 146 -19.84 10.88 -0.52
C ASP A 146 -18.99 9.69 -0.99
N PHE A 147 -19.54 8.48 -0.92
CA PHE A 147 -18.89 7.29 -1.47
C PHE A 147 -18.67 7.41 -2.97
N TYR A 148 -19.69 7.79 -3.73
CA TYR A 148 -19.56 7.96 -5.18
C TYR A 148 -18.54 9.03 -5.55
N ASP A 149 -18.57 10.17 -4.86
CA ASP A 149 -17.64 11.28 -5.09
C ASP A 149 -16.20 10.85 -4.77
N PHE A 150 -15.99 10.15 -3.65
CA PHE A 150 -14.68 9.63 -3.27
C PHE A 150 -14.12 8.65 -4.30
N VAL A 151 -14.89 7.64 -4.70
CA VAL A 151 -14.46 6.65 -5.70
C VAL A 151 -14.24 7.30 -7.06
N THR A 152 -15.09 8.24 -7.46
CA THR A 152 -14.88 9.02 -8.70
C THR A 152 -13.54 9.76 -8.68
N LYS A 153 -13.21 10.41 -7.55
CA LYS A 153 -11.94 11.12 -7.39
C LYS A 153 -10.74 10.17 -7.37
N LEU A 154 -10.87 8.97 -6.82
CA LEU A 154 -9.83 7.94 -6.93
C LEU A 154 -9.55 7.58 -8.41
N ILE A 155 -10.61 7.33 -9.19
CA ILE A 155 -10.51 6.98 -10.61
C ILE A 155 -9.86 8.11 -11.40
N ASP A 156 -10.33 9.34 -11.19
CA ASP A 156 -9.89 10.51 -11.95
C ASP A 156 -8.42 10.85 -11.70
N ASN A 157 -7.90 10.57 -10.49
CA ASN A 157 -6.52 10.83 -10.10
C ASN A 157 -5.58 9.63 -10.28
N GLY A 158 -6.06 8.52 -10.85
CA GLY A 158 -5.22 7.37 -11.22
C GLY A 158 -5.09 6.26 -10.16
N PHE A 159 -5.81 6.37 -9.03
CA PHE A 159 -5.81 5.36 -7.95
C PHE A 159 -6.76 4.19 -8.26
N ARG A 160 -6.59 3.57 -9.43
CA ARG A 160 -7.56 2.60 -9.98
C ARG A 160 -7.71 1.34 -9.12
N ASN A 161 -6.60 0.76 -8.68
CA ASN A 161 -6.63 -0.45 -7.86
C ASN A 161 -7.39 -0.19 -6.54
N MET A 162 -7.23 1.01 -5.97
CA MET A 162 -7.96 1.39 -4.77
C MET A 162 -9.45 1.57 -5.07
N ALA A 163 -9.80 2.24 -6.16
CA ALA A 163 -11.19 2.34 -6.59
C ALA A 163 -11.84 0.94 -6.77
N TYR A 164 -11.14 -0.03 -7.37
CA TYR A 164 -11.62 -1.42 -7.45
C TYR A 164 -11.85 -2.03 -6.07
N ASN A 165 -10.86 -1.96 -5.17
CA ASN A 165 -10.98 -2.51 -3.82
C ASN A 165 -12.16 -1.91 -3.05
N TYR A 166 -12.40 -0.60 -3.18
CA TYR A 166 -13.56 0.06 -2.57
C TYR A 166 -14.89 -0.35 -3.21
N LEU A 167 -14.94 -0.61 -4.52
CA LEU A 167 -16.18 -1.06 -5.17
C LEU A 167 -16.50 -2.54 -4.83
N GLU A 168 -15.48 -3.39 -4.76
CA GLU A 168 -15.63 -4.80 -4.37
C GLU A 168 -16.05 -4.96 -2.91
N GLY A 169 -15.43 -4.20 -2.00
CA GLY A 169 -15.74 -4.25 -0.57
C GLY A 169 -17.17 -3.83 -0.21
N PHE A 170 -17.89 -3.18 -1.13
CA PHE A 170 -19.27 -2.73 -0.93
C PHE A 170 -20.26 -3.36 -1.93
N GLN A 171 -19.85 -4.40 -2.66
CA GLN A 171 -20.67 -5.04 -3.68
C GLN A 171 -22.03 -5.53 -3.15
N ASP A 172 -22.07 -6.04 -1.92
CA ASP A 172 -23.29 -6.54 -1.28
C ASP A 172 -24.26 -5.42 -0.88
N TYR A 173 -23.77 -4.20 -0.64
CA TYR A 173 -24.58 -3.04 -0.24
C TYR A 173 -25.19 -2.29 -1.44
N PHE A 174 -24.62 -2.47 -2.64
CA PHE A 174 -24.99 -1.70 -3.83
C PHE A 174 -25.51 -2.56 -5.00
N PHE A 175 -26.12 -3.70 -4.69
CA PHE A 175 -26.72 -4.54 -5.71
C PHE A 175 -27.73 -3.75 -6.59
N GLN A 176 -27.55 -3.78 -7.91
CA GLN A 176 -28.33 -3.04 -8.93
C GLN A 176 -28.21 -1.50 -8.90
N ASP A 177 -27.20 -0.97 -8.23
CA ASP A 177 -26.96 0.46 -8.21
C ASP A 177 -26.39 0.99 -9.54
N LYS A 178 -27.15 1.86 -10.20
CA LYS A 178 -26.77 2.45 -11.50
C LYS A 178 -25.50 3.31 -11.41
N GLU A 179 -25.21 3.94 -10.27
CA GLU A 179 -24.00 4.75 -10.11
C GLU A 179 -22.76 3.86 -9.99
N ILE A 180 -22.85 2.73 -9.29
CA ILE A 180 -21.76 1.75 -9.24
C ILE A 180 -21.43 1.19 -10.61
N VAL A 181 -22.45 0.86 -11.42
CA VAL A 181 -22.26 0.41 -12.80
C VAL A 181 -21.54 1.48 -13.65
N LYS A 182 -21.82 2.77 -13.42
CA LYS A 182 -21.11 3.86 -14.10
C LYS A 182 -19.66 3.96 -13.65
N LEU A 183 -19.36 3.75 -12.37
CA LEU A 183 -17.98 3.77 -11.85
C LEU A 183 -17.13 2.64 -12.45
N TYR A 184 -17.69 1.43 -12.57
CA TYR A 184 -17.03 0.32 -13.26
C TYR A 184 -16.76 0.63 -14.73
N LYS A 185 -17.73 1.17 -15.47
CA LYS A 185 -17.52 1.59 -16.86
C LYS A 185 -16.42 2.66 -16.99
N ARG A 186 -16.41 3.64 -16.09
CA ARG A 186 -15.40 4.70 -16.08
C ARG A 186 -13.99 4.16 -15.81
N LEU A 187 -13.87 3.15 -14.95
CA LEU A 187 -12.61 2.43 -14.72
C LEU A 187 -12.10 1.73 -15.99
N GLU A 188 -12.99 1.04 -16.70
CA GLU A 188 -12.68 0.35 -17.97
C GLU A 188 -12.28 1.34 -19.09
N GLU A 189 -13.01 2.45 -19.24
CA GLU A 189 -12.71 3.50 -20.22
C GLU A 189 -11.32 4.10 -19.99
N LYS A 190 -11.02 4.46 -18.73
CA LYS A 190 -9.70 4.96 -18.32
C LYS A 190 -8.60 3.91 -18.56
N GLN A 191 -8.88 2.61 -18.40
CA GLN A 191 -7.93 1.53 -18.68
C GLN A 191 -7.54 1.47 -20.16
N ASN A 192 -8.52 1.63 -21.05
CA ASN A 192 -8.31 1.58 -22.49
C ASN A 192 -7.56 2.83 -23.01
N GLU A 193 -7.81 4.01 -22.45
CA GLU A 193 -7.05 5.23 -22.76
C GLU A 193 -5.55 5.13 -22.45
N THR A 194 -5.18 4.42 -21.38
CA THR A 194 -3.77 4.22 -21.03
C THR A 194 -3.08 3.23 -21.98
N LYS A 195 -3.82 2.24 -22.50
CA LYS A 195 -3.31 1.26 -23.48
C LYS A 195 -3.14 1.83 -24.89
N HIS A 196 -3.91 2.84 -25.27
CA HIS A 196 -3.80 3.49 -26.59
C HIS A 196 -2.73 4.59 -26.67
N LYS A 197 -2.07 4.93 -25.55
CA LYS A 197 -0.98 5.92 -25.50
C LYS A 197 0.43 5.30 -25.36
N GLN A 198 0.52 3.97 -25.36
CA GLN A 198 1.78 3.22 -25.44
C GLN A 198 1.93 2.66 -26.86
#